data_AF-X0WMB7-F1
#
_entry.id   AF-X0WMB7-F1
#
_cell.length_a   1.000
_cell.length_b   1.000
_cell.length_c   1.000
_cell.angle_alpha   90.00
_cell.angle_beta   90.00
_cell.angle_gamma   90.00
#
_symmetry.space_group_name_H-M   'P 1'
#
loop_
_entity.id
_entity.type
_entity.pdbx_description
1 polymer ?
#
loop_
_entity_poly.entity_id
_entity_poly.type
_entity_poly.pdbx_seq_one_letter_code
_entity_poly.pdbx_strand_id
1 'polypeptide(L)'
;LIFDIVEGKTGSLRMIDPDTGLQSPGSTGDDHNDWSDPTKAYSKNNDWTMSGTASTEYQDYYNFGFGVPVGAIIDGIEVRYYIKSQYTFWLIRTALSWDGGSTYTSSQDSGQDSGEKYYTEGSDSDNWGRTWDASEVSNTSFRVRMDNGPSRYGDMVDHIEVKVYYTEAALIYELNITDPTIADPESVSSGDNITLTFNFTESNVTETSGVSINNITIGGVHANILESGEYGVWEHVGNVTQGVGDGATEIVSL
;
A
#
# COMPACT_ATOMS: atom_id res chain seq x y z
N LEU A 1 -40.86 -17.93 6.68
CA LEU A 1 -39.63 -18.68 7.02
C LEU A 1 -38.71 -17.66 7.68
N ILE A 2 -38.38 -17.85 8.96
CA ILE A 2 -37.54 -16.95 9.76
C ILE A 2 -36.08 -17.40 9.59
N PHE A 3 -35.15 -16.49 9.93
CA PHE A 3 -33.68 -16.59 10.01
C PHE A 3 -32.95 -16.22 8.70
N ASP A 4 -31.94 -15.35 8.67
CA ASP A 4 -31.30 -14.53 9.69
C ASP A 4 -30.59 -13.37 8.97
N ILE A 5 -30.60 -12.19 9.57
CA ILE A 5 -29.49 -11.26 9.37
C ILE A 5 -28.30 -11.97 10.00
N VAL A 6 -27.50 -12.66 9.18
CA VAL A 6 -26.22 -13.14 9.68
C VAL A 6 -25.33 -11.91 9.80
N GLU A 7 -25.33 -11.33 10.99
CA GLU A 7 -24.19 -10.60 11.53
C GLU A 7 -22.90 -11.37 11.16
N GLY A 8 -22.01 -10.74 10.39
CA GLY A 8 -20.68 -11.32 10.10
C GLY A 8 -20.45 -11.94 8.72
N LYS A 9 -21.08 -11.47 7.64
CA LYS A 9 -20.61 -11.78 6.27
C LYS A 9 -20.01 -10.57 5.56
N THR A 10 -18.68 -10.50 5.58
CA THR A 10 -17.88 -9.57 4.78
C THR A 10 -17.67 -10.13 3.37
N GLY A 11 -18.03 -9.38 2.33
CA GLY A 11 -17.53 -9.61 0.97
C GLY A 11 -16.13 -9.02 0.84
N SER A 12 -15.14 -9.81 0.41
CA SER A 12 -13.80 -9.33 0.12
C SER A 12 -13.63 -9.14 -1.38
N LEU A 13 -13.43 -7.90 -1.82
CA LEU A 13 -12.84 -7.61 -3.11
C LEU A 13 -11.36 -8.01 -3.00
N ARG A 14 -10.95 -9.05 -3.74
CA ARG A 14 -9.56 -9.43 -3.83
C ARG A 14 -8.84 -8.40 -4.72
N MET A 15 -8.29 -7.38 -4.10
CA MET A 15 -7.31 -6.52 -4.76
C MET A 15 -6.10 -7.38 -5.12
N ILE A 16 -5.55 -7.17 -6.33
CA ILE A 16 -4.25 -7.72 -6.69
C ILE A 16 -3.26 -7.04 -5.74
N ASP A 17 -2.54 -7.82 -4.93
CA ASP A 17 -1.60 -7.35 -3.91
C ASP A 17 -0.72 -6.20 -4.48
N PRO A 18 -0.97 -4.93 -4.10
CA PRO A 18 -0.25 -3.80 -4.67
C PRO A 18 1.23 -3.77 -4.22
N ASP A 19 2.07 -3.14 -5.06
CA ASP A 19 3.49 -2.95 -4.75
C ASP A 19 3.95 -1.53 -5.10
N THR A 20 5.05 -1.09 -4.49
CA THR A 20 5.59 0.27 -4.68
C THR A 20 6.31 0.48 -6.02
N GLY A 21 6.47 -0.56 -6.83
CA GLY A 21 7.51 -0.62 -7.85
C GLY A 21 8.92 -0.63 -7.26
N LEU A 22 9.92 -0.77 -8.12
CA LEU A 22 11.33 -0.64 -7.74
C LEU A 22 11.67 0.83 -7.52
N GLN A 23 12.08 1.16 -6.30
CA GLN A 23 12.47 2.50 -5.89
C GLN A 23 13.95 2.57 -5.58
N SER A 24 14.63 3.61 -6.05
CA SER A 24 16.07 3.83 -5.79
C SER A 24 16.25 4.70 -4.54
N PRO A 25 17.39 4.60 -3.84
CA PRO A 25 17.65 5.45 -2.68
C PRO A 25 17.87 6.91 -3.12
N GLY A 26 17.35 7.85 -2.33
CA GLY A 26 17.62 9.28 -2.49
C GLY A 26 18.78 9.77 -1.63
N SER A 27 19.28 8.96 -0.69
CA SER A 27 20.34 9.34 0.27
C SER A 27 21.12 8.12 0.77
N THR A 28 22.29 8.37 1.35
CA THR A 28 23.21 7.35 1.87
C THR A 28 24.03 7.93 3.01
N GLY A 29 24.59 7.08 3.87
CA GLY A 29 25.54 7.51 4.90
C GLY A 29 24.91 8.17 6.12
N ASP A 30 23.76 7.67 6.61
CA ASP A 30 23.12 8.18 7.84
C ASP A 30 23.83 7.62 9.09
N ASP A 31 23.75 6.30 9.26
CA ASP A 31 24.37 5.54 10.35
C ASP A 31 25.71 4.94 9.94
N HIS A 32 25.85 4.60 8.66
CA HIS A 32 27.02 3.92 8.10
C HIS A 32 27.46 4.51 6.76
N ASN A 33 28.70 5.02 6.71
CA ASN A 33 29.22 5.71 5.53
C ASN A 33 30.68 5.33 5.20
N ASP A 34 30.97 4.03 5.18
CA ASP A 34 32.33 3.53 5.07
C ASP A 34 32.76 3.26 3.61
N TRP A 35 31.81 3.21 2.67
CA TRP A 35 32.12 2.91 1.26
C TRP A 35 32.60 4.14 0.51
N SER A 36 33.37 3.95 -0.56
CA SER A 36 33.85 5.06 -1.39
C SER A 36 32.84 5.43 -2.47
N ASP A 37 32.53 6.73 -2.58
CA ASP A 37 31.56 7.29 -3.52
C ASP A 37 30.16 6.63 -3.48
N PRO A 38 29.53 6.49 -2.30
CA PRO A 38 28.28 5.72 -2.15
C PRO A 38 27.10 6.30 -2.94
N THR A 39 27.12 7.60 -3.27
CA THR A 39 26.08 8.23 -4.10
C THR A 39 25.98 7.65 -5.51
N LYS A 40 26.99 6.90 -5.96
CA LYS A 40 26.98 6.26 -7.27
C LYS A 40 25.97 5.12 -7.37
N ALA A 41 25.60 4.51 -6.25
CA ALA A 41 24.60 3.44 -6.21
C ALA A 41 23.13 3.91 -6.41
N TYR A 42 22.89 5.20 -6.69
CA TYR A 42 21.53 5.75 -6.82
C TYR A 42 20.87 5.43 -8.16
N SER A 43 21.65 5.11 -9.19
CA SER A 43 21.11 4.85 -10.52
C SER A 43 22.08 4.01 -11.34
N LYS A 44 21.57 3.04 -12.08
CA LYS A 44 22.38 2.27 -13.03
C LYS A 44 22.95 3.14 -14.15
N ASN A 45 24.22 3.50 -14.03
CA ASN A 45 24.90 4.38 -15.00
C ASN A 45 26.35 3.93 -15.28
N ASN A 46 26.74 2.74 -14.80
CA ASN A 46 28.09 2.18 -14.84
C ASN A 46 29.13 3.04 -14.09
N ASP A 47 28.71 3.78 -13.07
CA ASP A 47 29.58 4.44 -12.11
C ASP A 47 29.45 3.74 -10.76
N TRP A 48 30.58 3.31 -10.21
CA TRP A 48 30.58 2.28 -9.16
C TRP A 48 30.97 2.90 -7.82
N THR A 49 30.14 2.66 -6.80
CA THR A 49 30.62 2.70 -5.41
C THR A 49 31.47 1.46 -5.18
N MET A 50 32.46 1.57 -4.30
CA MET A 50 33.29 0.44 -3.88
C MET A 50 33.07 0.17 -2.40
N SER A 51 32.77 -1.08 -2.06
CA SER A 51 32.67 -1.50 -0.68
C SER A 51 34.02 -1.41 0.01
N GLY A 52 33.97 -1.37 1.34
CA GLY A 52 35.15 -1.49 2.18
C GLY A 52 35.97 -2.76 1.91
N THR A 53 37.16 -2.84 2.51
CA THR A 53 38.01 -4.04 2.49
C THR A 53 38.04 -4.77 3.84
N ALA A 54 37.42 -4.20 4.88
CA ALA A 54 37.27 -4.81 6.19
C ALA A 54 35.84 -5.33 6.38
N SER A 55 35.69 -6.46 7.08
CA SER A 55 34.40 -7.09 7.39
C SER A 55 33.56 -6.32 8.42
N THR A 56 33.93 -5.08 8.72
CA THR A 56 33.30 -4.16 9.68
C THR A 56 32.92 -2.84 9.02
N GLU A 57 33.11 -2.72 7.71
CA GLU A 57 32.74 -1.53 6.95
C GLU A 57 31.35 -1.72 6.36
N TYR A 58 30.47 -0.79 6.71
CA TYR A 58 29.07 -0.83 6.33
C TYR A 58 28.71 0.41 5.53
N GLN A 59 27.72 0.28 4.66
CA GLN A 59 27.09 1.41 4.01
C GLN A 59 25.58 1.29 4.12
N ASP A 60 24.91 2.39 4.43
CA ASP A 60 23.46 2.43 4.39
C ASP A 60 22.91 3.31 3.28
N TYR A 61 21.69 2.99 2.86
CA TYR A 61 20.94 3.66 1.81
C TYR A 61 19.51 3.86 2.27
N TYR A 62 18.95 5.03 1.97
CA TYR A 62 17.66 5.45 2.49
C TYR A 62 16.99 6.50 1.61
N ASN A 63 15.84 7.00 2.06
CA ASN A 63 14.98 7.91 1.30
C ASN A 63 14.51 7.32 -0.03
N PHE A 64 14.02 6.08 -0.01
CA PHE A 64 13.49 5.39 -1.19
C PHE A 64 12.16 5.97 -1.68
N GLY A 65 11.44 6.75 -0.87
CA GLY A 65 10.21 7.42 -1.29
C GLY A 65 9.04 6.46 -1.51
N PHE A 66 8.95 5.39 -0.71
CA PHE A 66 7.84 4.45 -0.79
C PHE A 66 6.48 5.15 -0.59
N GLY A 67 5.51 4.82 -1.43
CA GLY A 67 4.14 5.33 -1.36
C GLY A 67 3.17 4.36 -0.68
N VAL A 68 3.60 3.67 0.38
CA VAL A 68 2.75 2.68 1.09
C VAL A 68 1.65 3.41 1.88
N PRO A 69 0.36 3.09 1.67
CA PRO A 69 -0.74 3.69 2.42
C PRO A 69 -0.67 3.41 3.92
N VAL A 70 -1.13 4.36 4.73
CA VAL A 70 -1.23 4.18 6.19
C VAL A 70 -2.18 3.02 6.51
N GLY A 71 -1.77 2.14 7.41
CA GLY A 71 -2.56 0.99 7.84
C GLY A 71 -2.44 -0.23 6.92
N ALA A 72 -1.75 -0.13 5.78
CA ALA A 72 -1.45 -1.29 4.96
C ALA A 72 -0.63 -2.33 5.74
N ILE A 73 -0.81 -3.60 5.36
CA ILE A 73 -0.04 -4.73 5.86
C ILE A 73 1.10 -4.97 4.87
N ILE A 74 2.34 -5.03 5.34
CA ILE A 74 3.48 -5.37 4.50
C ILE A 74 3.54 -6.88 4.33
N ASP A 75 3.51 -7.34 3.08
CA ASP A 75 3.51 -8.76 2.73
C ASP A 75 4.92 -9.30 2.48
N GLY A 76 5.78 -8.46 1.90
CA GLY A 76 7.18 -8.79 1.62
C GLY A 76 8.00 -7.60 1.12
N ILE A 77 9.32 -7.72 1.22
CA ILE A 77 10.27 -6.69 0.78
C ILE A 77 11.33 -7.35 -0.10
N GLU A 78 11.48 -6.84 -1.31
CA GLU A 78 12.49 -7.25 -2.28
C GLU A 78 13.57 -6.16 -2.38
N VAL A 79 14.83 -6.54 -2.22
CA VAL A 79 15.98 -5.68 -2.48
C VAL A 79 16.71 -6.20 -3.70
N ARG A 80 16.91 -5.31 -4.67
CA ARG A 80 17.61 -5.61 -5.91
C ARG A 80 18.80 -4.70 -6.07
N TYR A 81 19.94 -5.23 -6.49
CA TYR A 81 21.12 -4.40 -6.70
C TYR A 81 21.98 -4.91 -7.85
N TYR A 82 22.58 -3.98 -8.58
CA TYR A 82 23.46 -4.24 -9.72
C TYR A 82 24.91 -4.17 -9.27
N ILE A 83 25.62 -5.29 -9.38
CA ILE A 83 27.02 -5.38 -8.95
C ILE A 83 27.92 -5.76 -10.09
N LYS A 84 29.19 -5.40 -9.92
CA LYS A 84 30.32 -5.90 -10.68
C LYS A 84 31.26 -6.62 -9.73
N SER A 85 31.37 -7.91 -9.93
CA SER A 85 32.34 -8.73 -9.22
C SER A 85 33.49 -9.14 -10.13
N GLN A 86 34.72 -8.96 -9.65
CA GLN A 86 35.92 -9.44 -10.35
C GLN A 86 36.23 -10.91 -10.06
N TYR A 87 35.77 -11.43 -8.93
CA TYR A 87 36.15 -12.76 -8.46
C TYR A 87 34.95 -13.53 -7.92
N THR A 88 34.94 -14.84 -8.13
CA THR A 88 33.81 -15.71 -7.79
C THR A 88 33.57 -15.93 -6.30
N PHE A 89 34.33 -15.29 -5.40
CA PHE A 89 34.15 -15.40 -3.95
C PHE A 89 33.61 -14.10 -3.32
N TRP A 90 33.35 -13.10 -4.14
CA TRP A 90 32.74 -11.83 -3.76
C TRP A 90 31.26 -12.04 -3.49
N LEU A 91 30.76 -11.37 -2.45
CA LEU A 91 29.35 -11.37 -2.09
C LEU A 91 29.03 -10.06 -1.39
N ILE A 92 27.78 -9.62 -1.54
CA ILE A 92 27.21 -8.56 -0.72
C ILE A 92 26.27 -9.21 0.29
N ARG A 93 26.31 -8.70 1.52
CA ARG A 93 25.30 -8.97 2.53
C ARG A 93 24.41 -7.76 2.68
N THR A 94 23.11 -7.98 2.73
CA THR A 94 22.13 -6.92 2.92
C THR A 94 21.37 -7.16 4.20
N ALA A 95 21.04 -6.10 4.94
CA ALA A 95 20.11 -6.13 6.06
C ALA A 95 19.21 -4.90 6.03
N LEU A 96 18.01 -5.01 6.57
CA LEU A 96 17.03 -3.92 6.59
C LEU A 96 16.86 -3.36 8.00
N SER A 97 16.66 -2.05 8.12
CA SER A 97 16.26 -1.39 9.36
C SER A 97 14.87 -0.79 9.22
N TRP A 98 14.17 -0.72 10.35
CA TRP A 98 12.82 -0.16 10.52
C TRP A 98 12.78 1.01 11.51
N ASP A 99 13.94 1.42 12.05
CA ASP A 99 14.04 2.37 13.16
C ASP A 99 15.16 3.39 12.97
N GLY A 100 15.45 3.74 11.71
CA GLY A 100 16.50 4.69 11.35
C GLY A 100 17.88 4.16 11.70
N GLY A 101 18.13 2.87 11.40
CA GLY A 101 19.40 2.17 11.55
C GLY A 101 19.85 1.88 12.98
N SER A 102 18.99 2.06 13.97
CA SER A 102 19.29 1.64 15.35
C SER A 102 19.36 0.12 15.47
N THR A 103 18.51 -0.59 14.74
CA THR A 103 18.51 -2.05 14.65
C THR A 103 18.33 -2.52 13.21
N TYR A 104 18.81 -3.74 12.94
CA TYR A 104 18.78 -4.35 11.63
C TYR A 104 18.30 -5.80 11.73
N THR A 105 17.70 -6.29 10.65
CA THR A 105 17.41 -7.71 10.46
C THR A 105 18.70 -8.53 10.40
N SER A 106 18.56 -9.85 10.44
CA SER A 106 19.63 -10.74 9.95
C SER A 106 19.93 -10.43 8.49
N SER A 107 21.19 -10.59 8.11
CA SER A 107 21.60 -10.38 6.72
C SER A 107 21.17 -11.52 5.80
N GLN A 108 20.85 -11.19 4.56
CA GLN A 108 20.82 -12.12 3.43
C GLN A 108 22.09 -11.93 2.59
N ASP A 109 22.52 -12.98 1.89
CA ASP A 109 23.74 -12.99 1.09
C ASP A 109 23.38 -13.11 -0.40
N SER A 110 24.06 -12.33 -1.24
CA SER A 110 23.93 -12.38 -2.71
C SER A 110 24.28 -13.75 -3.31
N GLY A 111 24.96 -14.59 -2.52
CA GLY A 111 25.73 -15.71 -3.02
C GLY A 111 27.01 -15.26 -3.73
N GLN A 112 27.90 -16.21 -3.94
CA GLN A 112 29.23 -15.99 -4.51
C GLN A 112 29.21 -16.14 -6.04
N ASP A 113 29.56 -15.09 -6.78
CA ASP A 113 29.74 -15.15 -8.24
C ASP A 113 30.65 -14.02 -8.79
N SER A 114 30.89 -14.03 -10.09
CA SER A 114 31.67 -13.03 -10.84
C SER A 114 30.87 -12.43 -12.01
N GLY A 115 31.33 -11.29 -12.52
CA GLY A 115 30.71 -10.59 -13.64
C GLY A 115 29.78 -9.45 -13.20
N GLU A 116 29.05 -8.90 -14.16
CA GLU A 116 28.16 -7.75 -13.98
C GLU A 116 26.70 -8.18 -14.12
N LYS A 117 25.95 -8.20 -13.01
CA LYS A 117 24.56 -8.65 -13.01
C LYS A 117 23.75 -8.09 -11.85
N TYR A 118 22.45 -8.25 -11.95
CA TYR A 118 21.54 -8.00 -10.85
C TYR A 118 21.50 -9.19 -9.91
N TYR A 119 21.40 -8.88 -8.63
CA TYR A 119 21.01 -9.78 -7.56
C TYR A 119 19.71 -9.29 -6.96
N THR A 120 18.92 -10.25 -6.48
CA THR A 120 17.65 -9.99 -5.82
C THR A 120 17.62 -10.83 -4.55
N GLU A 121 17.34 -10.17 -3.45
CA GLU A 121 17.13 -10.74 -2.12
C GLU A 121 15.73 -10.38 -1.64
N GLY A 122 15.15 -11.23 -0.80
CA GLY A 122 13.74 -11.16 -0.47
C GLY A 122 12.81 -11.59 -1.62
N SER A 123 11.51 -11.33 -1.44
CA SER A 123 10.45 -11.66 -2.38
C SER A 123 9.16 -10.92 -2.02
N ASP A 124 8.08 -11.20 -2.75
CA ASP A 124 6.71 -10.78 -2.46
C ASP A 124 6.14 -11.27 -1.11
N SER A 125 6.85 -12.16 -0.43
CA SER A 125 6.41 -12.85 0.78
C SER A 125 7.51 -12.94 1.84
N ASP A 126 8.71 -12.42 1.55
CA ASP A 126 9.82 -12.40 2.49
C ASP A 126 9.77 -11.11 3.33
N ASN A 127 9.47 -11.29 4.62
CA ASN A 127 9.42 -10.20 5.59
C ASN A 127 10.73 -10.04 6.38
N TRP A 128 11.83 -10.60 5.89
CA TRP A 128 13.17 -10.47 6.49
C TRP A 128 13.22 -10.90 7.96
N GLY A 129 12.45 -11.96 8.27
CA GLY A 129 12.39 -12.57 9.59
C GLY A 129 11.61 -11.77 10.65
N ARG A 130 10.84 -10.76 10.26
CA ARG A 130 9.99 -9.98 11.18
C ARG A 130 8.65 -9.59 10.59
N THR A 131 7.81 -8.93 11.38
CA THR A 131 6.62 -8.22 10.91
C THR A 131 6.96 -6.75 10.74
N TRP A 132 6.44 -6.12 9.68
CA TRP A 132 6.68 -4.72 9.35
C TRP A 132 5.38 -3.93 9.43
N ASP A 133 5.41 -2.77 10.10
CA ASP A 133 4.33 -1.80 10.05
C ASP A 133 4.51 -0.86 8.85
N ALA A 134 3.42 -0.43 8.20
CA ALA A 134 3.51 0.52 7.09
C ALA A 134 4.29 1.80 7.44
N SER A 135 4.22 2.27 8.70
CA SER A 135 4.97 3.45 9.17
C SER A 135 6.48 3.24 9.26
N GLU A 136 6.94 1.99 9.36
CA GLU A 136 8.35 1.62 9.39
C GLU A 136 8.97 1.68 7.98
N VAL A 137 8.15 1.53 6.94
CA VAL A 137 8.55 1.59 5.53
C VAL A 137 8.49 3.05 5.03
N SER A 138 9.19 3.92 5.74
CA SER A 138 9.21 5.37 5.50
C SER A 138 10.62 5.89 5.29
N ASN A 139 10.74 7.09 4.72
CA ASN A 139 12.04 7.76 4.54
C ASN A 139 12.78 7.99 5.87
N THR A 140 12.05 8.22 6.96
CA THR A 140 12.64 8.43 8.29
C THR A 140 13.18 7.13 8.88
N SER A 141 12.47 6.02 8.69
CA SER A 141 12.71 4.78 9.43
C SER A 141 13.47 3.72 8.63
N PHE A 142 13.15 3.55 7.36
CA PHE A 142 13.66 2.45 6.56
C PHE A 142 15.10 2.69 6.10
N ARG A 143 15.99 1.72 6.31
CA ARG A 143 17.36 1.70 5.77
C ARG A 143 17.67 0.35 5.14
N VAL A 144 18.42 0.36 4.05
CA VAL A 144 19.15 -0.81 3.55
C VAL A 144 20.61 -0.67 3.98
N ARG A 145 21.14 -1.61 4.75
CA ARG A 145 22.58 -1.67 5.06
C ARG A 145 23.23 -2.79 4.27
N MET A 146 24.38 -2.50 3.67
CA MET A 146 25.18 -3.44 2.91
C MET A 146 26.61 -3.56 3.46
N ASP A 147 27.19 -4.75 3.33
CA ASP A 147 28.61 -5.01 3.58
C ASP A 147 29.16 -6.13 2.67
N ASN A 148 30.48 -6.25 2.61
CA ASN A 148 31.22 -7.19 1.74
C ASN A 148 31.35 -8.62 2.31
N GLY A 149 30.66 -8.94 3.40
CA GLY A 149 30.75 -10.26 4.01
C GLY A 149 32.14 -10.61 4.56
N PRO A 150 32.54 -11.89 4.51
CA PRO A 150 33.91 -12.29 4.83
C PRO A 150 34.91 -11.98 3.71
N SER A 151 34.42 -11.55 2.53
CA SER A 151 35.27 -11.06 1.44
C SER A 151 35.95 -9.77 1.92
N ARG A 152 37.25 -9.62 1.62
CA ARG A 152 38.07 -8.45 2.01
C ARG A 152 38.43 -7.58 0.81
N TYR A 153 37.60 -7.62 -0.22
CA TYR A 153 37.87 -6.97 -1.49
C TYR A 153 36.71 -6.05 -1.82
N GLY A 154 37.01 -4.86 -2.33
CA GLY A 154 36.03 -3.84 -2.60
C GLY A 154 35.09 -4.25 -3.75
N ASP A 155 33.93 -4.77 -3.37
CA ASP A 155 32.81 -5.09 -4.24
C ASP A 155 32.28 -3.80 -4.88
N MET A 156 31.98 -3.85 -6.16
CA MET A 156 31.48 -2.69 -6.89
C MET A 156 29.97 -2.78 -7.04
N VAL A 157 29.26 -1.75 -6.57
CA VAL A 157 27.80 -1.63 -6.70
C VAL A 157 27.50 -0.36 -7.52
N ASP A 158 26.57 -0.45 -8.46
CA ASP A 158 26.18 0.67 -9.35
C ASP A 158 24.73 1.08 -9.13
N HIS A 159 23.87 0.18 -8.64
CA HIS A 159 22.48 0.53 -8.39
C HIS A 159 21.87 -0.32 -7.30
N ILE A 160 21.10 0.31 -6.42
CA ILE A 160 20.27 -0.35 -5.40
C ILE A 160 18.82 0.07 -5.63
N GLU A 161 17.92 -0.89 -5.55
CA GLU A 161 16.48 -0.72 -5.70
C GLU A 161 15.76 -1.54 -4.61
N VAL A 162 14.65 -1.03 -4.11
CA VAL A 162 13.77 -1.74 -3.17
C VAL A 162 12.34 -1.69 -3.67
N LYS A 163 11.64 -2.81 -3.56
CA LYS A 163 10.19 -2.91 -3.78
C LYS A 163 9.53 -3.48 -2.54
N VAL A 164 8.41 -2.88 -2.17
CA VAL A 164 7.61 -3.28 -1.03
C VAL A 164 6.26 -3.77 -1.55
N TYR A 165 5.90 -4.98 -1.17
CA TYR A 165 4.61 -5.61 -1.44
C TYR A 165 3.72 -5.41 -0.22
N TYR A 166 2.48 -4.99 -0.43
CA TYR A 166 1.56 -4.70 0.65
C TYR A 166 0.13 -5.01 0.29
N THR A 167 -0.68 -5.26 1.32
CA THR A 167 -2.13 -5.36 1.23
C THR A 167 -2.72 -4.12 1.89
N GLU A 168 -3.52 -3.36 1.14
CA GLU A 168 -4.21 -2.20 1.70
C GLU A 168 -5.19 -2.62 2.81
N ALA A 169 -5.29 -1.79 3.86
CA ALA A 169 -6.31 -2.01 4.87
C ALA A 169 -7.70 -1.99 4.24
N ALA A 170 -8.52 -2.97 4.55
CA ALA A 170 -9.92 -2.96 4.14
C ALA A 170 -10.60 -1.73 4.78
N LEU A 171 -10.98 -0.76 3.95
CA LEU A 171 -11.86 0.31 4.38
C LEU A 171 -13.27 -0.27 4.55
N ILE A 172 -13.69 -0.45 5.81
CA ILE A 172 -15.06 -0.83 6.14
C ILE A 172 -15.87 0.45 6.18
N TYR A 173 -16.61 0.72 5.10
CA TYR A 173 -17.63 1.75 5.11
C TYR A 173 -18.89 1.18 5.74
N GLU A 174 -19.21 1.59 6.96
CA GLU A 174 -20.50 1.28 7.58
C GLU A 174 -21.58 2.20 7.00
N LEU A 175 -22.53 1.63 6.27
CA LEU A 175 -23.75 2.33 5.89
C LEU A 175 -24.69 2.40 7.10
N ASN A 176 -24.64 3.52 7.80
CA ASN A 176 -25.58 3.82 8.89
C ASN A 176 -26.84 4.47 8.31
N ILE A 177 -27.93 3.72 8.22
CA ILE A 177 -29.26 4.27 7.91
C ILE A 177 -29.77 4.98 9.17
N THR A 178 -29.63 6.30 9.24
CA THR A 178 -30.03 7.08 10.43
C THR A 178 -31.48 7.58 10.37
N ASP A 179 -32.13 7.55 9.20
CA ASP A 179 -33.52 7.97 9.01
C ASP A 179 -34.06 7.42 7.66
N PRO A 180 -35.33 6.98 7.56
CA PRO A 180 -36.30 6.89 8.63
C PRO A 180 -36.14 5.64 9.51
N THR A 181 -36.05 5.83 10.84
CA THR A 181 -36.15 4.74 11.83
C THR A 181 -37.60 4.49 12.26
N ILE A 182 -38.56 4.65 11.35
CA ILE A 182 -39.99 4.52 11.67
C ILE A 182 -40.31 3.08 12.08
N ALA A 183 -40.98 2.94 13.22
CA ALA A 183 -41.33 1.65 13.83
C ALA A 183 -42.30 0.81 12.99
N ASP A 184 -43.01 1.46 12.06
CA ASP A 184 -43.92 0.86 11.11
C ASP A 184 -43.43 1.16 9.69
N PRO A 185 -42.95 0.14 8.93
CA PRO A 185 -42.54 0.37 7.54
C PRO A 185 -43.74 0.82 6.72
N GLU A 186 -43.57 1.86 5.89
CA GLU A 186 -44.58 2.21 4.90
C GLU A 186 -44.83 1.03 3.96
N SER A 187 -46.10 0.75 3.69
CA SER A 187 -46.48 -0.27 2.72
C SER A 187 -46.33 0.29 1.32
N VAL A 188 -45.43 -0.29 0.53
CA VAL A 188 -45.26 0.03 -0.89
C VAL A 188 -46.07 -0.92 -1.77
N SER A 189 -46.58 -0.41 -2.88
CA SER A 189 -47.27 -1.14 -3.94
C SER A 189 -46.35 -1.40 -5.14
N SER A 190 -46.72 -2.34 -6.01
CA SER A 190 -46.01 -2.58 -7.26
C SER A 190 -45.99 -1.30 -8.12
N GLY A 191 -44.81 -0.86 -8.56
CA GLY A 191 -44.62 0.36 -9.34
C GLY A 191 -44.38 1.64 -8.51
N ASP A 192 -44.35 1.54 -7.18
CA ASP A 192 -43.88 2.64 -6.34
C ASP A 192 -42.35 2.80 -6.45
N ASN A 193 -41.89 4.05 -6.39
CA ASN A 193 -40.47 4.37 -6.29
C ASN A 193 -40.07 4.50 -4.82
N ILE A 194 -38.98 3.84 -4.44
CA ILE A 194 -38.32 3.96 -3.14
C ILE A 194 -37.11 4.88 -3.34
N THR A 195 -37.08 6.01 -2.65
CA THR A 195 -35.90 6.88 -2.66
C THR A 195 -35.02 6.56 -1.46
N LEU A 196 -33.75 6.26 -1.70
CA LEU A 196 -32.75 6.05 -0.66
C LEU A 196 -31.79 7.24 -0.69
N THR A 197 -31.59 7.85 0.47
CA THR A 197 -30.64 8.96 0.64
C THR A 197 -29.60 8.53 1.65
N PHE A 198 -28.33 8.60 1.28
CA PHE A 198 -27.20 8.33 2.18
C PHE A 198 -26.08 9.29 1.86
N ASN A 199 -25.34 9.69 2.90
CA ASN A 199 -24.12 10.47 2.78
C ASN A 199 -22.93 9.53 2.90
N PHE A 200 -21.97 9.66 1.99
CA PHE A 200 -20.66 9.01 2.15
C PHE A 200 -19.74 10.00 2.83
N THR A 201 -18.99 9.55 3.83
CA THR A 201 -17.99 10.37 4.48
C THR A 201 -16.67 9.63 4.62
N GLU A 202 -15.57 10.27 4.23
CA GLU A 202 -14.22 9.81 4.53
C GLU A 202 -13.63 10.71 5.62
N SER A 203 -13.15 10.14 6.73
CA SER A 203 -12.58 10.91 7.85
C SER A 203 -13.48 12.05 8.39
N ASN A 204 -14.80 11.86 8.38
CA ASN A 204 -15.85 12.86 8.72
C ASN A 204 -16.03 14.01 7.70
N VAL A 205 -15.50 13.89 6.49
CA VAL A 205 -15.73 14.82 5.38
C VAL A 205 -16.67 14.17 4.39
N THR A 206 -17.72 14.86 3.94
CA THR A 206 -18.67 14.33 2.95
C THR A 206 -18.02 14.19 1.58
N GLU A 207 -18.08 12.98 1.01
CA GLU A 207 -17.66 12.70 -0.35
C GLU A 207 -18.74 13.16 -1.33
N THR A 208 -18.37 14.06 -2.25
CA THR A 208 -19.31 14.67 -3.21
C THR A 208 -19.15 14.17 -4.64
N SER A 209 -18.20 13.26 -4.90
CA SER A 209 -17.91 12.74 -6.25
C SER A 209 -17.24 11.37 -6.18
N GLY A 210 -17.24 10.63 -7.29
CA GLY A 210 -16.50 9.36 -7.38
C GLY A 210 -17.16 8.18 -6.67
N VAL A 211 -18.39 8.33 -6.20
CA VAL A 211 -19.15 7.26 -5.57
C VAL A 211 -19.99 6.53 -6.61
N SER A 212 -19.83 5.21 -6.69
CA SER A 212 -20.61 4.35 -7.58
C SER A 212 -21.33 3.27 -6.80
N ILE A 213 -22.62 3.06 -7.08
CA ILE A 213 -23.41 1.98 -6.48
C ILE A 213 -23.62 0.91 -7.54
N ASN A 214 -23.07 -0.28 -7.28
CA ASN A 214 -23.10 -1.36 -8.26
C ASN A 214 -24.42 -2.12 -8.25
N ASN A 215 -24.94 -2.47 -7.07
CA ASN A 215 -26.17 -3.24 -6.91
C ASN A 215 -26.92 -2.80 -5.66
N ILE A 216 -28.25 -2.74 -5.76
CA ILE A 216 -29.17 -2.59 -4.62
C ILE A 216 -30.07 -3.83 -4.58
N THR A 217 -30.23 -4.41 -3.39
CA THR A 217 -31.12 -5.55 -3.18
C THR A 217 -32.14 -5.21 -2.10
N ILE A 218 -33.43 -5.27 -2.43
CA ILE A 218 -34.52 -4.99 -1.49
C ILE A 218 -35.32 -6.28 -1.31
N GLY A 219 -35.40 -6.78 -0.08
CA GLY A 219 -36.11 -8.04 0.20
C GLY A 219 -35.55 -9.28 -0.52
N GLY A 220 -34.27 -9.25 -0.91
CA GLY A 220 -33.61 -10.36 -1.63
C GLY A 220 -33.76 -10.31 -3.16
N VAL A 221 -34.38 -9.27 -3.71
CA VAL A 221 -34.52 -9.05 -5.16
C VAL A 221 -33.65 -7.89 -5.60
N HIS A 222 -32.92 -8.04 -6.71
CA HIS A 222 -32.19 -6.93 -7.31
C HIS A 222 -33.16 -5.83 -7.75
N ALA A 223 -32.97 -4.63 -7.22
CA ALA A 223 -33.71 -3.45 -7.62
C ALA A 223 -33.00 -2.79 -8.80
N ASN A 224 -33.78 -2.30 -9.77
CA ASN A 224 -33.23 -1.57 -10.91
C ASN A 224 -32.91 -0.14 -10.46
N ILE A 225 -31.65 0.27 -10.65
CA ILE A 225 -31.23 1.64 -10.40
C ILE A 225 -31.64 2.47 -11.62
N LEU A 226 -32.60 3.38 -11.46
CA LEU A 226 -33.21 4.08 -12.59
C LEU A 226 -32.43 5.32 -13.05
N GLU A 227 -31.63 5.95 -12.19
CA GLU A 227 -30.77 7.09 -12.57
C GLU A 227 -29.52 7.15 -11.67
N SER A 228 -28.33 6.99 -12.25
CA SER A 228 -27.06 7.45 -11.63
C SER A 228 -26.77 8.85 -12.17
N GLY A 229 -27.46 9.84 -11.63
CA GLY A 229 -27.31 11.23 -12.03
C GLY A 229 -26.14 11.89 -11.31
N GLU A 230 -25.08 12.24 -12.03
CA GLU A 230 -24.14 13.27 -11.59
C GLU A 230 -24.84 14.63 -11.64
N TYR A 231 -25.74 14.94 -10.70
CA TYR A 231 -26.47 16.22 -10.70
C TYR A 231 -26.71 16.76 -9.30
N GLY A 232 -25.85 17.70 -8.91
CA GLY A 232 -26.35 18.82 -8.14
C GLY A 232 -27.24 19.68 -9.03
N VAL A 233 -28.55 19.41 -9.07
CA VAL A 233 -29.66 20.38 -9.15
C VAL A 233 -30.96 19.62 -8.86
N TRP A 234 -31.68 20.10 -7.84
CA TRP A 234 -33.02 19.69 -7.46
C TRP A 234 -34.05 20.02 -8.56
N GLU A 235 -34.78 19.03 -9.08
CA GLU A 235 -36.11 19.26 -9.65
C GLU A 235 -37.20 18.69 -8.75
N HIS A 236 -38.06 19.62 -8.35
CA HIS A 236 -39.17 19.49 -7.42
C HIS A 236 -40.37 18.79 -8.08
N VAL A 237 -40.87 17.72 -7.46
CA VAL A 237 -42.26 17.26 -7.68
C VAL A 237 -42.99 17.19 -6.33
N GLY A 238 -43.70 18.28 -6.02
CA GLY A 238 -44.99 18.22 -5.32
C GLY A 238 -45.02 18.16 -3.79
N ASN A 239 -45.16 19.34 -3.17
CA ASN A 239 -45.90 19.62 -1.93
C ASN A 239 -45.61 18.77 -0.66
N VAL A 240 -44.44 18.93 -0.03
CA VAL A 240 -44.31 18.99 1.44
C VAL A 240 -43.23 20.01 1.81
N THR A 241 -43.49 20.76 2.87
CA THR A 241 -42.77 21.94 3.36
C THR A 241 -41.31 21.65 3.76
N GLN A 242 -40.41 22.60 3.45
CA GLN A 242 -38.95 22.57 3.65
C GLN A 242 -38.46 22.15 5.06
N GLY A 243 -37.39 21.36 5.06
CA GLY A 243 -36.27 21.41 6.01
C GLY A 243 -34.97 21.16 5.24
N VAL A 244 -34.01 22.08 5.31
CA VAL A 244 -32.78 22.08 4.51
C VAL A 244 -31.78 21.07 5.04
N GLY A 245 -31.25 20.20 4.17
CA GLY A 245 -30.07 19.37 4.42
C GLY A 245 -29.50 18.89 3.08
N ASP A 246 -28.28 19.31 2.77
CA ASP A 246 -27.55 18.92 1.56
C ASP A 246 -27.18 17.43 1.60
N GLY A 247 -27.61 16.67 0.59
CA GLY A 247 -27.28 15.25 0.41
C GLY A 247 -27.59 14.77 -1.01
N ALA A 248 -26.85 13.78 -1.49
CA ALA A 248 -27.12 13.13 -2.77
C ALA A 248 -28.33 12.20 -2.64
N THR A 249 -29.29 12.30 -3.56
CA THR A 249 -30.54 11.53 -3.55
C THR A 249 -30.57 10.59 -4.74
N GLU A 250 -30.81 9.29 -4.54
CA GLU A 250 -30.97 8.33 -5.64
C GLU A 250 -32.35 7.64 -5.54
N ILE A 251 -33.08 7.64 -6.65
CA ILE A 251 -34.46 7.11 -6.74
C ILE A 251 -34.39 5.69 -7.33
N VAL A 252 -34.91 4.71 -6.61
CA VAL A 252 -34.98 3.30 -7.00
C VAL A 252 -36.44 2.93 -7.29
N SER A 253 -36.74 2.18 -8.36
CA SER A 253 -38.07 1.59 -8.54
C SER A 253 -38.04 0.08 -8.34
N LEU A 254 -39.16 -0.48 -7.88
CA LEU A 254 -39.43 -1.92 -7.89
C LEU A 254 -40.17 -2.34 -9.17
#